data_AF-A0A520YEE0-F1
#
_entry.id   AF-A0A520YEE0-F1
#
_cell.length_a   1.000
_cell.length_b   1.000
_cell.length_c   1.000
_cell.angle_alpha   90.00
_cell.angle_beta   90.00
_cell.angle_gamma   90.00
#
_symmetry.space_group_name_H-M   'P 1'
#
loop_
_entity.id
_entity.type
_entity.pdbx_description
1 polymer ?
#
loop_
_entity_poly.entity_id
_entity_poly.type
_entity_poly.pdbx_seq_one_letter_code
_entity_poly.pdbx_strand_id
1 'polypeptide(L)'
;MMCRKIVRNGVVLAGISWVMACIPNALAQQSQQMQQQQSVLQRLEALEQENQVLKANQRKLIAEQSASETAASSNNKKRASSTQTGLQTNAEFGYGLLDPTTDIRFKQLAILQARQDGTLPANSVNLQGAVTAIANYQESNEADRFGYLMRHPTGANQVGTSVSEAVVHSAQLGFSASLGGWVSANMELLFDPEQSFGSGINTDIERNQVHVRKAFVLLGNLAESPFYLSLGKMVIPFGLTDTVNPFTASTVWHAFGGIANGATLGYVKNGLNLSFMAIEGGSQFRAANTPVNGTNVPSKLNNHAVDVNYSLALASGNSLLAGASYQRGSAYCQEFPIQHFEPCNDNNPAYDIYARYQGGKLTLKAEWAETTEKWPGTFNPVSFPQFAASDVTSFDVGLKYRSG
;
A
#
# COMPACT_ATOMS: atom_id res chain seq x y z
N MET A 1 39.13 0.01 -86.05
CA MET A 1 39.38 -1.17 -86.90
C MET A 1 39.32 -2.41 -86.01
N MET A 2 38.28 -3.24 -86.20
CA MET A 2 37.98 -4.58 -85.61
C MET A 2 37.86 -4.76 -84.07
N CYS A 3 37.10 -5.69 -83.48
CA CYS A 3 35.81 -6.39 -83.69
C CYS A 3 35.66 -7.42 -82.53
N ARG A 4 34.42 -7.87 -82.23
CA ARG A 4 33.95 -9.05 -81.41
C ARG A 4 33.83 -8.86 -79.89
N LYS A 5 32.75 -9.28 -79.19
CA LYS A 5 31.54 -10.15 -79.36
C LYS A 5 30.47 -9.65 -78.34
N ILE A 6 29.16 -9.45 -78.58
CA ILE A 6 28.01 -10.38 -78.85
C ILE A 6 27.84 -11.43 -77.71
N VAL A 7 26.72 -11.63 -76.96
CA VAL A 7 25.29 -11.23 -77.08
C VAL A 7 24.46 -11.64 -75.82
N ARG A 8 23.22 -11.10 -75.71
CA ARG A 8 21.97 -11.54 -74.97
C ARG A 8 21.88 -11.25 -73.46
N ASN A 9 20.84 -10.61 -72.88
CA ASN A 9 19.50 -10.10 -73.26
C ASN A 9 19.25 -8.75 -72.52
N GLY A 10 18.74 -7.67 -73.12
CA GLY A 10 17.30 -7.43 -73.40
C GLY A 10 16.57 -6.83 -72.16
N VAL A 11 16.75 -5.55 -71.78
CA VAL A 11 16.04 -4.31 -72.23
C VAL A 11 14.65 -4.20 -71.56
N VAL A 12 14.24 -3.17 -70.80
CA VAL A 12 13.95 -1.73 -71.08
C VAL A 12 13.69 -1.02 -69.71
N LEU A 13 14.30 0.10 -69.26
CA LEU A 13 14.29 1.52 -69.68
C LEU A 13 12.98 2.33 -69.47
N ALA A 14 12.88 3.12 -68.39
CA ALA A 14 12.22 4.45 -68.28
C ALA A 14 12.15 4.84 -66.80
N GLY A 15 12.43 6.06 -66.34
CA GLY A 15 12.83 7.30 -66.98
C GLY A 15 13.13 8.31 -65.88
N ILE A 16 14.25 9.01 -66.01
CA ILE A 16 14.57 10.21 -65.23
C ILE A 16 13.85 11.37 -65.91
N SER A 17 12.79 11.86 -65.28
CA SER A 17 12.27 13.23 -65.42
C SER A 17 11.26 13.43 -64.28
N TRP A 18 10.98 14.67 -63.89
CA TRP A 18 10.17 15.10 -62.72
C TRP A 18 10.95 15.48 -61.45
N VAL A 19 11.91 16.41 -61.61
CA VAL A 19 12.18 17.43 -60.59
C VAL A 19 11.62 18.73 -61.16
N MET A 20 10.32 18.99 -60.94
CA MET A 20 9.64 20.32 -60.96
C MET A 20 8.10 20.16 -60.92
N ALA A 21 7.54 19.52 -59.88
CA ALA A 21 6.08 19.51 -59.69
C ALA A 21 5.59 19.27 -58.24
N CYS A 22 6.36 19.58 -57.19
CA CYS A 22 5.93 19.33 -55.79
C CYS A 22 5.74 20.60 -54.94
N ILE A 23 5.59 21.78 -55.55
CA ILE A 23 5.37 23.04 -54.80
C ILE A 23 3.91 23.28 -54.36
N PRO A 24 2.83 22.71 -54.96
CA PRO A 24 1.46 23.00 -54.48
C PRO A 24 1.07 22.33 -53.15
N ASN A 25 1.63 21.15 -52.83
CA ASN A 25 1.17 20.35 -51.68
C ASN A 25 1.74 20.82 -50.32
N ALA A 26 2.94 21.40 -50.29
CA ALA A 26 3.54 21.89 -49.05
C ALA A 26 2.84 23.14 -48.50
N LEU A 27 2.41 24.05 -49.40
CA LEU A 27 1.67 25.26 -49.02
C LEU A 27 0.23 24.95 -48.55
N ALA A 28 -0.43 23.96 -49.18
CA ALA A 28 -1.74 23.49 -48.74
C ALA A 28 -1.69 22.86 -47.34
N GLN A 29 -0.68 22.03 -47.08
CA GLN A 29 -0.50 21.36 -45.78
C GLN A 29 -0.11 22.36 -44.68
N GLN A 30 0.70 23.38 -45.00
CA GLN A 30 1.03 24.47 -44.08
C GLN A 30 -0.18 25.38 -43.78
N SER A 31 -1.05 25.61 -44.77
CA SER A 31 -2.29 26.39 -44.58
C SER A 31 -3.31 25.66 -43.69
N GLN A 32 -3.46 24.34 -43.84
CA GLN A 32 -4.31 23.51 -42.97
C GLN A 32 -3.77 23.49 -41.53
N GLN A 33 -2.46 23.40 -41.35
CA GLN A 33 -1.84 23.40 -40.02
C GLN A 33 -2.02 24.75 -39.30
N MET A 34 -1.93 25.87 -40.03
CA MET A 34 -2.23 27.20 -39.46
C MET A 34 -3.70 27.37 -39.10
N GLN A 35 -4.63 26.88 -39.93
CA GLN A 35 -6.06 26.89 -39.61
C GLN A 35 -6.39 26.04 -38.38
N GLN A 36 -5.76 24.88 -38.24
CA GLN A 36 -5.93 24.02 -37.08
C GLN A 36 -5.38 24.69 -35.80
N GLN A 37 -4.23 25.35 -35.87
CA GLN A 37 -3.67 26.11 -34.75
C GLN A 37 -4.58 27.29 -34.34
N GLN A 38 -5.12 28.03 -35.31
CA GLN A 38 -6.06 29.11 -35.03
C GLN A 38 -7.35 28.60 -34.38
N SER A 39 -7.88 27.46 -34.83
CA SER A 39 -9.07 26.85 -34.23
C SER A 39 -8.84 26.39 -32.78
N VAL A 40 -7.62 25.91 -32.46
CA VAL A 40 -7.24 25.50 -31.10
C VAL A 40 -7.08 26.72 -30.20
N LEU A 41 -6.49 27.82 -30.69
CA LEU A 41 -6.36 29.08 -29.95
C LEU A 41 -7.72 29.70 -29.64
N GLN A 42 -8.64 29.75 -30.62
CA GLN A 42 -10.01 30.22 -30.38
C GLN A 42 -10.75 29.38 -29.34
N ARG A 43 -10.54 28.06 -29.34
CA ARG A 43 -11.14 27.17 -28.34
C ARG A 43 -10.52 27.35 -26.96
N LEU A 44 -9.22 27.64 -26.87
CA LEU A 44 -8.55 27.98 -25.61
C LEU A 44 -9.08 29.29 -25.03
N GLU A 45 -9.23 30.33 -25.83
CA GLU A 45 -9.79 31.61 -25.39
C GLU A 45 -11.25 31.47 -24.90
N ALA A 46 -12.06 30.68 -25.61
CA ALA A 46 -13.43 30.38 -25.17
C ALA A 46 -13.46 29.62 -23.84
N LEU A 47 -12.57 28.64 -23.65
CA LEU A 47 -12.45 27.88 -22.40
C LEU A 47 -11.91 28.73 -21.24
N GLU A 48 -11.06 29.71 -21.51
CA GLU A 48 -10.59 30.66 -20.50
C GLU A 48 -11.72 31.59 -20.05
N GLN A 49 -12.54 32.09 -20.99
CA GLN A 49 -13.72 32.89 -20.66
C GLN A 49 -14.74 32.09 -19.85
N GLU A 50 -15.02 30.85 -20.23
CA GLU A 50 -15.91 29.96 -19.48
C GLU A 50 -15.37 29.69 -18.06
N ASN A 51 -14.06 29.44 -17.92
CA ASN A 51 -13.43 29.28 -16.61
C ASN A 51 -13.51 30.53 -15.74
N GLN A 52 -13.41 31.74 -16.33
CA GLN A 52 -13.58 32.98 -15.58
C GLN A 52 -15.02 33.14 -15.07
N VAL A 53 -16.01 32.81 -15.90
CA VAL A 53 -17.43 32.82 -15.51
C VAL A 53 -17.71 31.78 -14.40
N LEU A 54 -17.17 30.57 -14.54
CA LEU A 54 -17.32 29.51 -13.53
C LEU A 54 -16.67 29.91 -12.20
N LYS A 55 -15.47 30.50 -12.22
CA LYS A 55 -14.81 31.04 -11.02
C LYS A 55 -15.63 32.17 -10.37
N ALA A 56 -16.26 33.03 -11.17
CA ALA A 56 -17.14 34.07 -10.65
C ALA A 56 -18.41 33.49 -9.99
N ASN A 57 -19.02 32.48 -10.61
CA ASN A 57 -20.18 31.77 -10.07
C ASN A 57 -19.83 31.00 -8.79
N GLN A 58 -18.67 30.36 -8.75
CA GLN A 58 -18.17 29.67 -7.56
C GLN A 58 -17.94 30.66 -6.40
N ARG A 59 -17.40 31.85 -6.67
CA ARG A 59 -17.25 32.92 -5.66
C ARG A 59 -18.60 33.41 -5.14
N LYS A 60 -19.62 33.53 -6.00
CA LYS A 60 -20.99 33.88 -5.58
C LYS A 60 -21.61 32.79 -4.70
N LEU A 61 -21.48 31.52 -5.08
CA LEU A 61 -21.97 30.39 -4.29
C LEU A 61 -21.28 30.27 -2.93
N ILE A 62 -19.96 30.49 -2.88
CA ILE A 62 -19.20 30.53 -1.63
C ILE A 62 -19.65 31.71 -0.75
N ALA A 63 -19.92 32.88 -1.35
CA ALA A 63 -20.41 34.05 -0.60
C ALA A 63 -21.84 33.83 -0.07
N GLU A 64 -22.71 33.17 -0.83
CA GLU A 64 -24.09 32.82 -0.44
C GLU A 64 -24.10 31.74 0.66
N GLN A 65 -23.23 30.73 0.56
CA GLN A 65 -23.02 29.73 1.63
C GLN A 65 -22.44 30.38 2.89
N SER A 66 -21.45 31.28 2.75
CA SER A 66 -20.86 32.00 3.88
C SER A 66 -21.87 32.92 4.57
N ALA A 67 -22.80 33.54 3.83
CA ALA A 67 -23.88 34.35 4.39
C ALA A 67 -24.91 33.51 5.16
N SER A 68 -25.24 32.32 4.65
CA SER A 68 -26.12 31.35 5.32
C SER A 68 -25.47 30.75 6.59
N GLU A 69 -24.17 30.45 6.53
CA GLU A 69 -23.37 29.99 7.68
C GLU A 69 -23.18 31.07 8.74
N THR A 70 -23.08 32.35 8.35
CA THR A 70 -22.95 33.47 9.32
C THR A 70 -24.26 33.69 10.09
N ALA A 71 -25.42 33.50 9.44
CA ALA A 71 -26.73 33.53 10.10
C ALA A 71 -26.92 32.36 11.07
N ALA A 72 -26.54 31.13 10.67
CA ALA A 72 -26.57 29.95 11.53
C ALA A 72 -25.54 29.99 12.68
N SER A 73 -24.38 30.63 12.47
CA SER A 73 -23.31 30.78 13.46
C SER A 73 -23.66 31.77 14.59
N SER A 74 -24.52 32.76 14.34
CA SER A 74 -24.94 33.72 15.38
C SER A 74 -25.74 33.07 16.53
N ASN A 75 -26.52 32.02 16.24
CA ASN A 75 -27.26 31.25 17.25
C ASN A 75 -26.41 30.20 17.98
N ASN A 76 -25.31 29.73 17.38
CA ASN A 76 -24.39 28.76 18.01
C ASN A 76 -23.19 29.40 18.75
N LYS A 77 -22.90 30.69 18.53
CA LYS A 77 -21.77 31.40 19.14
C LYS A 77 -21.85 31.67 20.65
N LYS A 78 -22.97 31.36 21.31
CA LYS A 78 -23.04 31.37 22.79
C LYS A 78 -22.55 30.07 23.47
N ARG A 79 -22.15 29.04 22.71
CA ARG A 79 -21.75 27.73 23.30
C ARG A 79 -20.33 27.24 22.99
N ALA A 80 -19.53 27.98 22.21
CA ALA A 80 -18.17 27.55 21.86
C ALA A 80 -17.16 28.70 21.98
N SER A 81 -16.68 28.93 23.20
CA SER A 81 -15.42 29.63 23.46
C SER A 81 -14.65 28.84 24.53
N SER A 82 -14.30 27.60 24.20
CA SER A 82 -13.16 26.90 24.79
C SER A 82 -12.44 26.23 23.65
N THR A 83 -11.16 26.53 23.47
CA THR A 83 -10.23 25.78 22.64
C THR A 83 -10.23 24.33 23.15
N GLN A 84 -11.10 23.47 22.63
CA GLN A 84 -11.21 22.09 23.10
C GLN A 84 -10.08 21.28 22.51
N THR A 85 -8.96 21.25 23.23
CA THR A 85 -8.17 20.04 23.37
C THR A 85 -9.14 18.93 23.79
N GLY A 86 -9.42 17.97 22.91
CA GLY A 86 -10.60 17.12 23.07
C GLY A 86 -10.37 15.68 22.65
N LEU A 87 -10.90 14.75 23.45
CA LEU A 87 -11.11 13.36 23.07
C LEU A 87 -12.25 13.31 22.04
N GLN A 88 -12.03 12.62 20.93
CA GLN A 88 -12.95 12.50 19.81
C GLN A 88 -13.06 11.04 19.37
N THR A 89 -14.11 10.74 18.63
CA THR A 89 -14.30 9.46 17.94
C THR A 89 -14.74 9.74 16.52
N ASN A 90 -14.07 9.15 15.55
CA ASN A 90 -14.43 9.19 14.13
C ASN A 90 -14.42 7.75 13.61
N ALA A 91 -15.59 7.21 13.28
CA ALA A 91 -15.77 5.81 12.94
C ALA A 91 -15.16 5.47 11.58
N GLU A 92 -15.30 6.36 10.59
CA GLU A 92 -14.77 6.18 9.24
C GLU A 92 -13.24 6.22 9.24
N PHE A 93 -12.65 7.21 9.92
CA PHE A 93 -11.20 7.29 10.13
C PHE A 93 -10.69 6.08 10.91
N GLY A 94 -11.38 5.73 12.00
CA GLY A 94 -11.05 4.57 12.83
C GLY A 94 -11.10 3.25 12.06
N TYR A 95 -12.13 3.04 11.24
CA TYR A 95 -12.26 1.87 10.37
C TYR A 95 -11.10 1.80 9.38
N GLY A 96 -10.82 2.89 8.67
CA GLY A 96 -9.70 2.94 7.72
C GLY A 96 -8.34 2.68 8.37
N LEU A 97 -8.13 3.11 9.63
CA LEU A 97 -6.87 2.91 10.32
C LEU A 97 -6.74 1.50 10.94
N LEU A 98 -7.80 0.98 11.57
CA LEU A 98 -7.78 -0.33 12.25
C LEU A 98 -8.07 -1.52 11.32
N ASP A 99 -8.51 -1.26 10.09
CA ASP A 99 -8.71 -2.33 9.11
C ASP A 99 -7.40 -3.08 8.85
N PRO A 100 -7.34 -4.41 9.12
CA PRO A 100 -6.17 -5.22 8.88
C PRO A 100 -6.06 -5.71 7.43
N THR A 101 -7.00 -5.32 6.56
CA THR A 101 -7.13 -5.87 5.21
C THR A 101 -6.78 -4.89 4.09
N THR A 102 -6.91 -3.58 4.33
CA THR A 102 -6.61 -2.54 3.33
C THR A 102 -5.79 -1.39 3.90
N ASP A 103 -5.03 -0.76 3.00
CA ASP A 103 -4.13 0.36 3.25
C ASP A 103 -3.19 0.12 4.45
N ILE A 104 -2.80 -1.15 4.66
CA ILE A 104 -2.12 -1.65 5.87
C ILE A 104 -0.82 -0.89 6.13
N ARG A 105 -0.11 -0.53 5.06
CA ARG A 105 1.16 0.20 5.09
C ARG A 105 1.03 1.71 4.93
N PHE A 106 -0.14 2.21 4.52
CA PHE A 106 -0.36 3.63 4.28
C PHE A 106 -0.87 4.37 5.52
N LYS A 107 -0.85 3.74 6.70
CA LYS A 107 -1.46 4.27 7.94
C LYS A 107 -0.83 5.60 8.38
N GLN A 108 0.50 5.76 8.25
CA GLN A 108 1.17 7.05 8.50
C GLN A 108 0.65 8.14 7.55
N LEU A 109 0.53 7.81 6.27
CA LEU A 109 0.01 8.73 5.26
C LEU A 109 -1.48 9.05 5.50
N ALA A 110 -2.29 8.07 5.87
CA ALA A 110 -3.69 8.24 6.20
C ALA A 110 -3.87 9.20 7.39
N ILE A 111 -3.01 9.11 8.41
CA ILE A 111 -2.99 10.09 9.51
C ILE A 111 -2.65 11.48 8.97
N LEU A 112 -1.59 11.64 8.17
CA LEU A 112 -1.20 12.95 7.63
C LEU A 112 -2.25 13.57 6.71
N GLN A 113 -2.92 12.76 5.90
CA GLN A 113 -4.03 13.18 5.04
C GLN A 113 -5.23 13.63 5.89
N ALA A 114 -5.58 12.85 6.92
CA ALA A 114 -6.61 13.24 7.88
C ALA A 114 -6.25 14.53 8.65
N ARG A 115 -4.96 14.79 8.91
CA ARG A 115 -4.49 16.07 9.44
C ARG A 115 -4.67 17.22 8.44
N GLN A 116 -4.40 16.96 7.16
CA GLN A 116 -4.46 17.95 6.09
C GLN A 116 -5.89 18.34 5.73
N ASP A 117 -6.82 17.39 5.70
CA ASP A 117 -8.24 17.62 5.38
C ASP A 117 -9.10 18.01 6.59
N GLY A 118 -8.54 17.95 7.79
CA GLY A 118 -9.20 18.33 9.04
C GLY A 118 -10.01 17.21 9.71
N THR A 119 -10.04 16.00 9.15
CA THR A 119 -10.65 14.81 9.75
C THR A 119 -10.04 14.47 11.12
N LEU A 120 -8.74 14.70 11.28
CA LEU A 120 -8.02 14.66 12.55
C LEU A 120 -7.57 16.08 12.93
N PRO A 121 -8.32 16.80 13.79
CA PRO A 121 -8.01 18.17 14.18
C PRO A 121 -6.65 18.29 14.88
N ALA A 122 -6.12 19.50 14.99
CA ALA A 122 -4.95 19.75 15.83
C ALA A 122 -5.30 19.68 17.32
N ASN A 123 -4.34 19.27 18.16
CA ASN A 123 -4.50 19.20 19.62
C ASN A 123 -5.66 18.29 20.07
N SER A 124 -5.88 17.17 19.39
CA SER A 124 -6.96 16.22 19.70
C SER A 124 -6.42 14.82 19.92
N VAL A 125 -7.25 13.99 20.55
CA VAL A 125 -7.03 12.54 20.63
C VAL A 125 -8.25 11.86 20.03
N ASN A 126 -8.07 11.10 18.97
CA ASN A 126 -9.11 10.25 18.41
C ASN A 126 -9.01 8.84 18.99
N LEU A 127 -10.10 8.36 19.56
CA LEU A 127 -10.28 6.98 20.02
C LEU A 127 -11.04 6.20 18.95
N GLN A 128 -10.53 5.02 18.59
CA GLN A 128 -11.19 4.13 17.65
C GLN A 128 -11.17 2.69 18.16
N GLY A 129 -12.18 1.91 17.79
CA GLY A 129 -12.27 0.50 18.15
C GLY A 129 -12.76 -0.33 16.97
N ALA A 130 -12.29 -1.57 16.89
CA ALA A 130 -12.76 -2.56 15.92
C ALA A 130 -12.86 -3.92 16.60
N VAL A 131 -13.92 -4.66 16.29
CA VAL A 131 -14.12 -6.04 16.78
C VAL A 131 -14.48 -6.92 15.61
N THR A 132 -13.76 -8.02 15.46
CA THR A 132 -14.08 -9.08 14.51
C THR A 132 -14.54 -10.30 15.29
N ALA A 133 -15.80 -10.67 15.13
CA ALA A 133 -16.35 -11.91 15.63
C ALA A 133 -16.56 -12.87 14.45
N ILE A 134 -16.26 -14.15 14.67
CA ILE A 134 -16.40 -15.19 13.65
C ILE A 134 -17.19 -16.36 14.20
N ALA A 135 -18.00 -16.96 13.33
CA ALA A 135 -18.53 -18.29 13.51
C ALA A 135 -18.17 -19.09 12.26
N ASN A 136 -17.45 -20.19 12.42
CA ASN A 136 -16.97 -20.98 11.30
C ASN A 136 -17.14 -22.49 11.53
N TYR A 137 -17.20 -23.23 10.42
CA TYR A 137 -17.16 -24.68 10.36
C TYR A 137 -16.17 -25.03 9.25
N GLN A 138 -15.23 -25.91 9.54
CA GLN A 138 -14.18 -26.30 8.60
C GLN A 138 -14.03 -27.81 8.59
N GLU A 139 -13.73 -28.35 7.42
CA GLU A 139 -13.38 -29.76 7.22
C GLU A 139 -12.03 -29.87 6.53
N SER A 140 -11.30 -30.94 6.83
CA SER A 140 -10.04 -31.28 6.16
C SER A 140 -9.99 -32.77 5.84
N ASN A 141 -9.29 -33.10 4.76
CA ASN A 141 -9.00 -34.48 4.39
C ASN A 141 -7.85 -35.08 5.24
N GLU A 142 -7.15 -34.27 6.02
CA GLU A 142 -6.11 -34.69 6.96
C GLU A 142 -6.44 -34.17 8.37
N ALA A 143 -6.30 -35.04 9.38
CA ALA A 143 -6.54 -34.65 10.75
C ALA A 143 -5.60 -33.52 11.17
N ASP A 144 -6.15 -32.51 11.86
CA ASP A 144 -5.41 -31.39 12.45
C ASP A 144 -4.72 -30.48 11.40
N ARG A 145 -5.18 -30.51 10.14
CA ARG A 145 -4.64 -29.74 9.00
C ARG A 145 -5.69 -28.84 8.35
N PHE A 146 -5.96 -27.67 8.94
CA PHE A 146 -6.91 -26.71 8.37
C PHE A 146 -6.22 -25.52 7.68
N GLY A 147 -6.95 -24.84 6.79
CA GLY A 147 -6.42 -23.78 5.94
C GLY A 147 -5.92 -22.55 6.71
N TYR A 148 -4.67 -22.17 6.46
CA TYR A 148 -3.96 -21.13 7.20
C TYR A 148 -4.49 -19.69 6.96
N LEU A 149 -5.08 -19.42 5.80
CA LEU A 149 -5.46 -18.06 5.37
C LEU A 149 -6.67 -17.46 6.13
N MET A 150 -7.40 -18.27 6.89
CA MET A 150 -8.42 -17.83 7.84
C MET A 150 -7.83 -17.55 9.24
N ARG A 151 -6.50 -17.35 9.35
CA ARG A 151 -5.70 -17.09 10.57
C ARG A 151 -6.28 -17.75 11.85
N HIS A 152 -6.12 -19.07 11.92
CA HIS A 152 -6.22 -19.88 13.14
C HIS A 152 -4.93 -20.71 13.33
N PRO A 153 -3.79 -20.10 13.71
CA PRO A 153 -2.49 -20.76 13.75
C PRO A 153 -2.27 -21.67 14.98
N THR A 154 -3.26 -22.44 15.40
CA THR A 154 -3.06 -23.48 16.41
C THR A 154 -3.68 -24.79 15.97
N GLY A 155 -2.83 -25.69 15.48
CA GLY A 155 -3.18 -27.11 15.42
C GLY A 155 -3.56 -27.66 16.81
N ALA A 156 -3.15 -26.99 17.89
CA ALA A 156 -3.59 -27.30 19.25
C ALA A 156 -5.09 -27.05 19.52
N ASN A 157 -5.72 -26.14 18.77
CA ASN A 157 -7.17 -25.83 18.92
C ASN A 157 -8.02 -26.56 17.87
N GLN A 158 -7.40 -27.24 16.91
CA GLN A 158 -8.08 -27.83 15.76
C GLN A 158 -7.78 -29.33 15.70
N VAL A 159 -8.72 -30.13 16.23
CA VAL A 159 -8.53 -31.58 16.39
C VAL A 159 -9.46 -32.36 15.46
N GLY A 160 -8.92 -33.35 14.78
CA GLY A 160 -9.62 -34.21 13.84
C GLY A 160 -9.78 -33.58 12.46
N THR A 161 -10.75 -34.09 11.69
CA THR A 161 -11.02 -33.67 10.31
C THR A 161 -12.18 -32.68 10.19
N SER A 162 -12.81 -32.30 11.31
CA SER A 162 -13.92 -31.35 11.36
C SER A 162 -13.81 -30.50 12.61
N VAL A 163 -13.92 -29.17 12.45
CA VAL A 163 -13.85 -28.20 13.56
C VAL A 163 -14.95 -27.16 13.40
N SER A 164 -15.45 -26.67 14.53
CA SER A 164 -16.36 -25.52 14.57
C SER A 164 -15.95 -24.56 15.67
N GLU A 165 -16.19 -23.27 15.43
CA GLU A 165 -15.77 -22.20 16.32
C GLU A 165 -16.77 -21.04 16.30
N ALA A 166 -16.98 -20.42 17.46
CA ALA A 166 -17.74 -19.18 17.61
C ALA A 166 -17.03 -18.29 18.65
N VAL A 167 -16.21 -17.35 18.18
CA VAL A 167 -15.32 -16.55 19.05
C VAL A 167 -15.25 -15.09 18.63
N VAL A 168 -14.79 -14.25 19.56
CA VAL A 168 -14.20 -12.95 19.23
C VAL A 168 -12.79 -13.24 18.70
N HIS A 169 -12.65 -13.18 17.37
CA HIS A 169 -11.39 -13.42 16.69
C HIS A 169 -10.36 -12.35 17.05
N SER A 170 -10.75 -11.08 16.97
CA SER A 170 -9.92 -9.98 17.42
C SER A 170 -10.71 -8.80 17.95
N ALA A 171 -10.12 -8.09 18.90
CA ALA A 171 -10.59 -6.80 19.38
C ALA A 171 -9.42 -5.80 19.38
N GLN A 172 -9.64 -4.64 18.78
CA GLN A 172 -8.64 -3.60 18.62
C GLN A 172 -9.09 -2.30 19.28
N LEU A 173 -8.16 -1.64 19.97
CA LEU A 173 -8.33 -0.29 20.48
C LEU A 173 -7.19 0.58 19.95
N GLY A 174 -7.54 1.63 19.22
CA GLY A 174 -6.59 2.56 18.62
C GLY A 174 -6.72 3.97 19.18
N PHE A 175 -5.58 4.64 19.25
CA PHE A 175 -5.46 6.04 19.66
C PHE A 175 -4.65 6.78 18.61
N SER A 176 -5.21 7.85 18.05
CA SER A 176 -4.48 8.77 17.18
C SER A 176 -4.50 10.17 17.79
N ALA A 177 -3.36 10.63 18.28
CA ALA A 177 -3.22 11.94 18.91
C ALA A 177 -2.54 12.92 17.96
N SER A 178 -2.89 14.20 18.07
CA SER A 178 -2.31 15.31 17.33
C SER A 178 -1.85 16.41 18.29
N LEU A 179 -0.69 17.00 18.01
CA LEU A 179 -0.16 18.14 18.75
C LEU A 179 0.37 19.20 17.78
N GLY A 180 -0.15 20.42 17.89
CA GLY A 180 0.13 21.50 16.95
C GLY A 180 -0.18 21.08 15.51
N GLY A 181 0.53 21.65 14.52
CA GLY A 181 0.35 21.30 13.10
C GLY A 181 1.24 20.17 12.59
N TRP A 182 2.20 19.68 13.38
CA TRP A 182 3.33 18.87 12.89
C TRP A 182 3.48 17.51 13.54
N VAL A 183 2.97 17.34 14.76
CA VAL A 183 3.19 16.11 15.53
C VAL A 183 1.90 15.32 15.58
N SER A 184 1.99 14.03 15.30
CA SER A 184 0.95 13.05 15.55
C SER A 184 1.55 11.83 16.24
N ALA A 185 0.75 11.09 16.98
CA ALA A 185 1.14 9.79 17.54
C ALA A 185 0.02 8.79 17.31
N ASN A 186 0.37 7.52 17.11
CA ASN A 186 -0.60 6.44 16.94
C ASN A 186 -0.21 5.24 17.81
N MET A 187 -1.19 4.62 18.45
CA MET A 187 -1.03 3.36 19.18
C MET A 187 -2.23 2.44 18.89
N GLU A 188 -1.95 1.17 18.64
CA GLU A 188 -2.94 0.12 18.39
C GLU A 188 -2.71 -1.03 19.37
N LEU A 189 -3.70 -1.26 20.23
CA LEU A 189 -3.78 -2.43 21.11
C LEU A 189 -4.61 -3.51 20.40
N LEU A 190 -4.14 -4.75 20.43
CA LEU A 190 -4.78 -5.89 19.80
C LEU A 190 -4.91 -7.03 20.80
N PHE A 191 -6.15 -7.45 21.04
CA PHE A 191 -6.47 -8.76 21.59
C PHE A 191 -6.76 -9.70 20.42
N ASP A 192 -5.96 -10.75 20.27
CA ASP A 192 -6.12 -11.75 19.22
C ASP A 192 -5.46 -13.07 19.66
N PRO A 193 -6.16 -13.85 20.50
CA PRO A 193 -5.61 -15.08 21.04
C PRO A 193 -5.35 -16.09 19.92
N GLU A 194 -6.16 -16.10 18.87
CA GLU A 194 -5.96 -17.01 17.74
C GLU A 194 -4.62 -16.74 17.06
N GLN A 195 -4.19 -15.49 16.94
CA GLN A 195 -2.95 -15.12 16.24
C GLN A 195 -1.74 -14.91 17.14
N SER A 196 -1.87 -15.14 18.45
CA SER A 196 -0.76 -15.02 19.39
C SER A 196 0.29 -16.12 19.16
N PHE A 197 1.57 -15.77 19.24
CA PHE A 197 2.68 -16.73 19.22
C PHE A 197 2.97 -17.34 20.61
N GLY A 198 2.18 -17.01 21.63
CA GLY A 198 2.25 -17.66 22.94
C GLY A 198 2.02 -19.16 22.84
N SER A 199 2.57 -19.92 23.80
CA SER A 199 2.40 -21.37 23.83
C SER A 199 0.99 -21.76 24.32
N GLY A 200 0.59 -23.01 24.08
CA GLY A 200 -0.71 -23.54 24.54
C GLY A 200 -1.89 -23.32 23.60
N ILE A 201 -3.09 -23.33 24.17
CA ILE A 201 -4.39 -23.19 23.47
C ILE A 201 -4.93 -21.76 23.56
N ASN A 202 -6.05 -21.43 22.91
CA ASN A 202 -6.60 -20.07 22.92
C ASN A 202 -7.04 -19.55 24.31
N THR A 203 -7.25 -20.43 25.28
CA THR A 203 -7.53 -20.06 26.68
C THR A 203 -6.28 -19.91 27.54
N ASP A 204 -5.09 -20.23 27.01
CA ASP A 204 -3.84 -20.08 27.73
C ASP A 204 -3.52 -18.59 27.97
N ILE A 205 -3.00 -18.25 29.15
CA ILE A 205 -2.63 -16.89 29.52
C ILE A 205 -1.51 -16.32 28.63
N GLU A 206 -0.67 -17.17 28.06
CA GLU A 206 0.37 -16.76 27.11
C GLU A 206 -0.22 -16.36 25.75
N ARG A 207 -1.41 -16.85 25.40
CA ARG A 207 -2.11 -16.50 24.16
C ARG A 207 -3.18 -15.44 24.37
N ASN A 208 -3.86 -15.47 25.51
CA ASN A 208 -4.96 -14.60 25.88
C ASN A 208 -4.44 -13.24 26.40
N GLN A 209 -3.84 -12.47 25.52
CA GLN A 209 -3.12 -11.23 25.85
C GLN A 209 -3.58 -10.06 24.99
N VAL A 210 -3.41 -8.85 25.53
CA VAL A 210 -3.49 -7.60 24.77
C VAL A 210 -2.07 -7.18 24.40
N HIS A 211 -1.79 -7.06 23.10
CA HIS A 211 -0.49 -6.67 22.58
C HIS A 211 -0.52 -5.24 22.06
N VAL A 212 0.56 -4.49 22.28
CA VAL A 212 0.82 -3.26 21.53
C VAL A 212 1.26 -3.67 20.12
N ARG A 213 0.31 -3.67 19.18
CA ARG A 213 0.52 -4.14 17.81
C ARG A 213 1.35 -3.16 17.01
N LYS A 214 1.03 -1.87 17.13
CA LYS A 214 1.76 -0.74 16.54
C LYS A 214 1.79 0.42 17.52
N ALA A 215 2.89 1.16 17.56
CA ALA A 215 3.03 2.38 18.35
C ALA A 215 4.12 3.24 17.72
N PHE A 216 3.78 4.43 17.24
CA PHE A 216 4.73 5.32 16.61
C PHE A 216 4.37 6.79 16.78
N VAL A 217 5.39 7.65 16.71
CA VAL A 217 5.26 9.10 16.59
C VAL A 217 5.55 9.48 15.15
N LEU A 218 4.84 10.50 14.66
CA LEU A 218 4.89 11.01 13.31
C LEU A 218 5.13 12.52 13.33
N LEU A 219 6.15 12.97 12.60
CA LEU A 219 6.49 14.37 12.38
C LEU A 219 6.26 14.69 10.90
N GLY A 220 5.28 15.54 10.60
CA GLY A 220 4.98 15.92 9.22
C GLY A 220 3.73 16.79 9.11
N ASN A 221 3.72 17.66 8.10
CA ASN A 221 2.57 18.48 7.73
C ASN A 221 2.52 18.62 6.21
N LEU A 222 1.62 17.88 5.56
CA LEU A 222 1.53 17.83 4.09
C LEU A 222 1.04 19.15 3.45
N ALA A 223 0.52 20.09 4.24
CA ALA A 223 0.22 21.43 3.75
C ALA A 223 1.47 22.31 3.63
N GLU A 224 2.52 22.02 4.40
CA GLU A 224 3.74 22.85 4.50
C GLU A 224 4.97 22.16 3.90
N SER A 225 5.05 20.83 3.97
CA SER A 225 6.18 20.03 3.51
C SER A 225 5.73 18.69 2.94
N PRO A 226 6.30 18.23 1.82
CA PRO A 226 6.02 16.89 1.32
C PRO A 226 6.71 15.79 2.15
N PHE A 227 7.61 16.14 3.06
CA PHE A 227 8.38 15.18 3.85
C PHE A 227 7.73 14.89 5.21
N TYR A 228 7.88 13.65 5.67
CA TYR A 228 7.52 13.24 7.02
C TYR A 228 8.50 12.22 7.58
N LEU A 229 8.55 12.11 8.91
CA LEU A 229 9.35 11.14 9.65
C LEU A 229 8.45 10.40 10.63
N SER A 230 8.56 9.08 10.73
CA SER A 230 7.96 8.30 11.82
C SER A 230 8.98 7.48 12.59
N LEU A 231 8.77 7.30 13.89
CA LEU A 231 9.63 6.51 14.78
C LEU A 231 8.78 5.60 15.67
N GLY A 232 9.13 4.31 15.77
CA GLY A 232 8.47 3.34 16.65
C GLY A 232 8.24 1.97 16.01
N LYS A 233 7.27 1.22 16.54
CA LYS A 233 6.82 -0.07 16.02
C LYS A 233 5.73 0.14 14.97
N MET A 234 6.03 -0.17 13.71
CA MET A 234 5.13 0.11 12.59
C MET A 234 5.25 -0.93 11.47
N VAL A 235 4.33 -0.86 10.51
CA VAL A 235 4.39 -1.68 9.31
C VAL A 235 5.59 -1.27 8.47
N ILE A 236 6.31 -2.26 7.95
CA ILE A 236 7.45 -2.04 7.06
C ILE A 236 6.91 -1.64 5.67
N PRO A 237 7.49 -0.62 5.01
CA PRO A 237 7.06 -0.21 3.66
C PRO A 237 7.54 -1.23 2.62
N PHE A 238 6.89 -2.39 2.54
CA PHE A 238 7.19 -3.47 1.60
C PHE A 238 5.91 -4.11 1.06
N GLY A 239 5.74 -4.07 -0.27
CA GLY A 239 4.56 -4.57 -0.98
C GLY A 239 3.30 -3.74 -0.77
N LEU A 240 2.22 -4.05 -1.46
CA LEU A 240 0.90 -3.44 -1.25
C LEU A 240 0.20 -4.08 -0.05
N THR A 241 0.22 -5.41 0.04
CA THR A 241 -0.31 -6.27 1.10
C THR A 241 -1.81 -6.17 1.36
N ASP A 242 -2.54 -5.46 0.52
CA ASP A 242 -4.00 -5.33 0.61
C ASP A 242 -4.70 -6.62 0.18
N THR A 243 -5.99 -6.72 0.46
CA THR A 243 -6.87 -7.73 -0.10
C THR A 243 -8.14 -7.12 -0.67
N VAL A 244 -8.73 -7.80 -1.66
CA VAL A 244 -10.08 -7.52 -2.13
C VAL A 244 -11.13 -8.37 -1.40
N ASN A 245 -10.69 -9.36 -0.63
CA ASN A 245 -11.53 -10.25 0.15
C ASN A 245 -11.87 -9.58 1.50
N PRO A 246 -13.15 -9.42 1.85
CA PRO A 246 -13.53 -8.80 3.13
C PRO A 246 -13.28 -9.69 4.35
N PHE A 247 -12.88 -10.96 4.17
CA PHE A 247 -12.73 -11.94 5.24
C PHE A 247 -11.27 -12.34 5.52
N THR A 248 -10.37 -12.18 4.55
CA THR A 248 -9.00 -12.70 4.64
C THR A 248 -7.96 -11.76 4.07
N ALA A 249 -6.83 -11.62 4.74
CA ALA A 249 -5.65 -10.96 4.19
C ALA A 249 -5.12 -11.68 2.94
N SER A 250 -4.27 -11.01 2.15
CA SER A 250 -3.65 -11.62 0.97
C SER A 250 -2.56 -12.62 1.35
N THR A 251 -2.24 -13.50 0.41
CA THR A 251 -1.07 -14.40 0.48
C THR A 251 0.24 -13.61 0.58
N VAL A 252 0.33 -12.46 -0.07
CA VAL A 252 1.52 -11.59 0.00
C VAL A 252 1.67 -10.97 1.38
N TRP A 253 0.59 -10.46 1.97
CA TRP A 253 0.60 -10.01 3.37
C TRP A 253 1.02 -11.13 4.33
N HIS A 254 0.54 -12.35 4.09
CA HIS A 254 0.89 -13.48 4.95
C HIS A 254 2.39 -13.77 4.90
N ALA A 255 2.95 -13.87 3.69
CA ALA A 255 4.34 -14.21 3.44
C ALA A 255 5.31 -13.08 3.82
N PHE A 256 5.02 -11.85 3.38
CA PHE A 256 5.98 -10.73 3.43
C PHE A 256 5.52 -9.53 4.27
N GLY A 257 4.28 -9.51 4.77
CA GLY A 257 3.73 -8.37 5.52
C GLY A 257 4.44 -8.13 6.86
N GLY A 258 5.40 -7.21 6.86
CA GLY A 258 6.31 -6.97 7.99
C GLY A 258 5.86 -5.92 9.00
N ILE A 259 6.22 -6.13 10.27
CA ILE A 259 6.06 -5.16 11.36
C ILE A 259 7.32 -5.19 12.22
N ALA A 260 7.96 -4.05 12.39
CA ALA A 260 9.20 -3.93 13.15
C ALA A 260 9.33 -2.57 13.85
N ASN A 261 10.31 -2.48 14.75
CA ASN A 261 10.80 -1.21 15.27
C ASN A 261 11.69 -0.55 14.22
N GLY A 262 11.57 0.77 14.08
CA GLY A 262 12.43 1.51 13.19
C GLY A 262 12.05 2.97 13.05
N ALA A 263 12.70 3.61 12.07
CA ALA A 263 12.44 4.99 11.68
C ALA A 263 12.19 5.07 10.18
N THR A 264 11.10 5.71 9.76
CA THR A 264 10.72 5.88 8.35
C THR A 264 10.83 7.34 7.97
N LEU A 265 11.62 7.64 6.93
CA LEU A 265 11.57 8.91 6.21
C LEU A 265 10.68 8.73 4.98
N GLY A 266 9.67 9.57 4.84
CA GLY A 266 8.76 9.55 3.70
C GLY A 266 8.66 10.87 2.97
N TYR A 267 8.27 10.79 1.70
CA TYR A 267 8.01 11.93 0.82
C TYR A 267 6.73 11.67 0.04
N VAL A 268 5.80 12.63 0.03
CA VAL A 268 4.56 12.55 -0.75
C VAL A 268 4.29 13.88 -1.46
N LYS A 269 4.18 13.84 -2.79
CA LYS A 269 3.80 15.01 -3.59
C LYS A 269 3.31 14.59 -4.98
N ASN A 270 2.24 15.21 -5.47
CA ASN A 270 1.74 15.05 -6.85
C ASN A 270 1.56 13.57 -7.27
N GLY A 271 1.01 12.75 -6.37
CA GLY A 271 0.80 11.31 -6.61
C GLY A 271 2.02 10.43 -6.36
N LEU A 272 3.23 10.99 -6.30
CA LEU A 272 4.44 10.25 -5.94
C LEU A 272 4.53 10.08 -4.42
N ASN A 273 4.79 8.86 -3.98
CA ASN A 273 5.07 8.50 -2.59
C ASN A 273 6.34 7.65 -2.51
N LEU A 274 7.31 8.09 -1.72
CA LEU A 274 8.54 7.36 -1.40
C LEU A 274 8.60 7.13 0.11
N SER A 275 9.06 5.96 0.52
CA SER A 275 9.31 5.65 1.92
C SER A 275 10.62 4.88 2.05
N PHE A 276 11.48 5.28 2.97
CA PHE A 276 12.66 4.55 3.40
C PHE A 276 12.54 4.29 4.90
N MET A 277 12.60 3.03 5.33
CA MET A 277 12.60 2.65 6.74
C MET A 277 13.94 2.03 7.11
N ALA A 278 14.62 2.59 8.11
CA ALA A 278 15.69 1.90 8.84
C ALA A 278 15.05 1.02 9.90
N ILE A 279 15.38 -0.28 9.90
CA ILE A 279 14.69 -1.31 10.65
C ILE A 279 15.67 -1.97 11.63
N GLU A 280 15.21 -2.20 12.85
CA GLU A 280 15.95 -2.98 13.84
C GLU A 280 16.00 -4.45 13.39
N GLY A 281 17.20 -5.04 13.35
CA GLY A 281 17.42 -6.43 12.95
C GLY A 281 17.05 -7.43 14.04
N GLY A 282 17.33 -8.71 13.80
CA GLY A 282 16.90 -9.83 14.64
C GLY A 282 15.63 -10.51 14.11
N SER A 283 15.36 -11.72 14.60
CA SER A 283 14.29 -12.59 14.10
C SER A 283 12.96 -12.42 14.84
N GLN A 284 12.91 -11.55 15.85
CA GLN A 284 11.72 -11.30 16.68
C GLN A 284 10.65 -10.46 15.96
N PHE A 285 11.02 -9.79 14.86
CA PHE A 285 10.09 -9.01 14.06
C PHE A 285 9.45 -9.86 12.97
N ARG A 286 8.16 -9.58 12.71
CA ARG A 286 7.44 -10.28 11.66
C ARG A 286 8.05 -9.91 10.30
N ALA A 287 8.39 -10.93 9.52
CA ALA A 287 8.87 -10.82 8.14
C ALA A 287 10.10 -9.92 7.93
N ALA A 288 10.93 -9.71 8.97
CA ALA A 288 12.04 -8.76 8.92
C ALA A 288 13.26 -9.24 9.71
N ASN A 289 13.91 -10.28 9.21
CA ASN A 289 15.06 -10.89 9.88
C ASN A 289 16.38 -10.44 9.25
N THR A 290 17.31 -10.00 10.08
CA THR A 290 18.72 -9.83 9.71
C THR A 290 19.60 -10.30 10.87
N PRO A 291 20.77 -10.90 10.60
CA PRO A 291 21.67 -11.37 11.64
C PRO A 291 22.15 -10.24 12.55
N VAL A 292 22.13 -10.44 13.86
CA VAL A 292 22.70 -9.49 14.83
C VAL A 292 23.69 -10.23 15.73
N ASN A 293 24.97 -10.19 15.34
CA ASN A 293 26.08 -10.85 16.05
C ASN A 293 25.82 -12.33 16.37
N GLY A 294 25.18 -13.06 15.44
CA GLY A 294 24.82 -14.48 15.63
C GLY A 294 23.67 -14.72 16.63
N THR A 295 22.96 -13.67 17.05
CA THR A 295 21.83 -13.76 17.98
C THR A 295 20.52 -13.36 17.30
N ASN A 296 19.41 -13.79 17.89
CA ASN A 296 18.07 -13.35 17.50
C ASN A 296 17.64 -12.01 18.11
N VAL A 297 18.50 -11.39 18.92
CA VAL A 297 18.15 -10.23 19.75
C VAL A 297 18.12 -8.95 18.90
N PRO A 298 16.98 -8.23 18.88
CA PRO A 298 16.88 -6.96 18.18
C PRO A 298 17.67 -5.89 18.91
N SER A 299 18.87 -5.60 18.42
CA SER A 299 19.81 -4.68 19.09
C SER A 299 20.63 -3.83 18.13
N LYS A 300 20.25 -3.79 16.84
CA LYS A 300 20.96 -3.02 15.82
C LYS A 300 20.02 -2.57 14.70
N LEU A 301 20.13 -1.32 14.26
CA LEU A 301 19.53 -0.84 13.00
C LEU A 301 20.39 -1.31 11.81
N ASN A 302 20.20 -2.55 11.35
CA ASN A 302 20.93 -3.13 10.23
C ASN A 302 20.04 -3.74 9.14
N ASN A 303 18.73 -3.57 9.24
CA ASN A 303 17.80 -3.88 8.15
C ASN A 303 17.24 -2.57 7.57
N HIS A 304 16.71 -2.62 6.36
CA HIS A 304 16.00 -1.49 5.76
C HIS A 304 15.02 -1.95 4.70
N ALA A 305 14.00 -1.12 4.46
CA ALA A 305 13.08 -1.27 3.35
C ALA A 305 12.90 0.06 2.61
N VAL A 306 12.71 -0.03 1.30
CA VAL A 306 12.42 1.09 0.41
C VAL A 306 11.12 0.78 -0.32
N ASP A 307 10.28 1.78 -0.46
CA ASP A 307 9.10 1.74 -1.30
C ASP A 307 9.01 2.98 -2.18
N VAL A 308 8.60 2.77 -3.43
CA VAL A 308 8.24 3.84 -4.35
C VAL A 308 6.92 3.49 -5.03
N ASN A 309 5.95 4.39 -4.96
CA ASN A 309 4.69 4.26 -5.69
C ASN A 309 4.18 5.57 -6.26
N TYR A 310 3.38 5.46 -7.30
CA TYR A 310 2.75 6.59 -7.97
C TYR A 310 1.26 6.35 -8.13
N SER A 311 0.46 7.31 -7.69
CA SER A 311 -0.99 7.35 -7.87
C SER A 311 -1.34 8.30 -9.01
N LEU A 312 -1.79 7.73 -10.13
CA LEU A 312 -2.28 8.44 -11.30
C LEU A 312 -3.80 8.62 -11.20
N ALA A 313 -4.26 9.87 -11.22
CA ALA A 313 -5.66 10.17 -11.46
C ALA A 313 -5.99 9.92 -12.94
N LEU A 314 -7.03 9.14 -13.19
CA LEU A 314 -7.54 8.80 -14.50
C LEU A 314 -8.85 9.54 -14.78
N ALA A 315 -9.34 9.47 -16.02
CA ALA A 315 -10.64 10.04 -16.38
C ALA A 315 -11.78 9.47 -15.52
N SER A 316 -12.86 10.24 -15.39
CA SER A 316 -14.10 9.83 -14.69
C SER A 316 -13.91 9.53 -13.19
N GLY A 317 -12.90 10.11 -12.54
CA GLY A 317 -12.63 9.92 -11.12
C GLY A 317 -11.99 8.57 -10.77
N ASN A 318 -11.51 7.83 -11.77
CA ASN A 318 -10.79 6.59 -11.58
C ASN A 318 -9.35 6.88 -11.13
N SER A 319 -8.68 5.89 -10.53
CA SER A 319 -7.27 6.00 -10.17
C SER A 319 -6.52 4.69 -10.40
N LEU A 320 -5.23 4.82 -10.71
CA LEU A 320 -4.29 3.72 -10.79
C LEU A 320 -3.12 4.02 -9.85
N LEU A 321 -2.88 3.12 -8.91
CA LEU A 321 -1.68 3.11 -8.10
C LEU A 321 -0.78 1.98 -8.61
N ALA A 322 0.49 2.28 -8.84
CA ALA A 322 1.52 1.30 -9.18
C ALA A 322 2.77 1.57 -8.35
N GLY A 323 3.46 0.53 -7.92
CA GLY A 323 4.65 0.67 -7.10
C GLY A 323 5.53 -0.56 -7.07
N ALA A 324 6.69 -0.37 -6.45
CA ALA A 324 7.66 -1.41 -6.20
C ALA A 324 8.35 -1.16 -4.86
N SER A 325 8.75 -2.25 -4.20
CA SER A 325 9.43 -2.21 -2.92
C SER A 325 10.63 -3.14 -2.89
N TYR A 326 11.54 -2.87 -1.97
CA TYR A 326 12.70 -3.72 -1.66
C TYR A 326 12.92 -3.77 -0.16
N GLN A 327 13.31 -4.93 0.37
CA GLN A 327 13.69 -5.10 1.76
C GLN A 327 14.98 -5.91 1.85
N ARG A 328 15.96 -5.45 2.64
CA ARG A 328 17.30 -6.07 2.75
C ARG A 328 17.27 -7.44 3.43
N GLY A 329 16.45 -7.64 4.44
CA GLY A 329 16.33 -8.92 5.15
C GLY A 329 14.89 -9.31 5.39
N SER A 330 14.42 -10.32 4.66
CA SER A 330 13.11 -10.96 4.83
C SER A 330 13.11 -11.98 5.97
N ALA A 331 12.05 -12.78 6.13
CA ALA A 331 12.05 -13.91 7.07
C ALA A 331 12.78 -15.17 6.55
N TYR A 332 13.13 -15.22 5.27
CA TYR A 332 13.46 -16.46 4.55
C TYR A 332 14.96 -16.71 4.42
N CYS A 333 15.67 -16.77 5.55
CA CYS A 333 17.15 -16.86 5.55
C CYS A 333 17.73 -18.03 6.35
N GLN A 334 16.89 -18.83 7.02
CA GLN A 334 17.34 -19.94 7.85
C GLN A 334 17.67 -21.20 7.03
N GLU A 335 18.52 -22.06 7.58
CA GLU A 335 18.78 -23.41 7.05
C GLU A 335 17.73 -24.42 7.52
N PHE A 336 17.77 -25.64 6.98
CA PHE A 336 16.92 -26.74 7.41
C PHE A 336 17.52 -27.46 8.63
N PRO A 337 16.73 -27.82 9.66
CA PRO A 337 15.30 -27.54 9.81
C PRO A 337 15.03 -26.10 10.25
N ILE A 338 13.99 -25.51 9.67
CA ILE A 338 13.55 -24.14 9.97
C ILE A 338 13.00 -24.07 11.39
N GLN A 339 13.43 -23.06 12.16
CA GLN A 339 12.96 -22.82 13.52
C GLN A 339 12.56 -21.36 13.69
N HIS A 340 11.30 -21.12 14.06
CA HIS A 340 10.81 -19.75 14.26
C HIS A 340 11.66 -18.99 15.29
N PHE A 341 11.94 -17.73 15.00
CA PHE A 341 12.68 -16.82 15.86
C PHE A 341 14.16 -17.17 16.11
N GLU A 342 14.72 -18.12 15.36
CA GLU A 342 16.18 -18.33 15.32
C GLU A 342 16.89 -17.28 14.44
N PRO A 343 18.16 -16.94 14.74
CA PRO A 343 18.94 -16.04 13.92
C PRO A 343 19.21 -16.63 12.53
N CYS A 344 19.52 -15.75 11.58
CA CYS A 344 20.06 -16.15 10.29
C CYS A 344 21.58 -16.00 10.25
N ASN A 345 22.23 -16.73 9.35
CA ASN A 345 23.65 -16.56 9.03
C ASN A 345 23.84 -15.33 8.15
N ASP A 346 23.04 -15.22 7.09
CA ASP A 346 23.05 -14.13 6.13
C ASP A 346 21.65 -13.53 5.95
N ASN A 347 21.57 -12.40 5.25
CA ASN A 347 20.29 -11.78 4.92
C ASN A 347 19.77 -12.40 3.62
N ASN A 348 18.47 -12.61 3.51
CA ASN A 348 17.84 -12.90 2.23
C ASN A 348 16.93 -11.73 1.86
N PRO A 349 17.33 -10.84 0.94
CA PRO A 349 16.52 -9.72 0.52
C PRO A 349 15.25 -10.17 -0.23
N ALA A 350 14.30 -9.25 -0.37
CA ALA A 350 13.10 -9.47 -1.16
C ALA A 350 12.72 -8.22 -1.94
N TYR A 351 12.00 -8.39 -3.03
CA TYR A 351 11.37 -7.30 -3.79
C TYR A 351 9.88 -7.57 -3.98
N ASP A 352 9.12 -6.50 -4.22
CA ASP A 352 7.70 -6.57 -4.52
C ASP A 352 7.36 -5.60 -5.66
N ILE A 353 6.42 -5.99 -6.52
CA ILE A 353 5.79 -5.13 -7.52
C ILE A 353 4.27 -5.26 -7.43
N TYR A 354 3.56 -4.13 -7.55
CA TYR A 354 2.12 -4.12 -7.36
C TYR A 354 1.41 -3.03 -8.13
N ALA A 355 0.13 -3.28 -8.39
CA ALA A 355 -0.80 -2.31 -8.93
C ALA A 355 -2.19 -2.44 -8.31
N ARG A 356 -2.87 -1.32 -8.15
CA ARG A 356 -4.28 -1.23 -7.71
C ARG A 356 -5.01 -0.22 -8.58
N TYR A 357 -6.05 -0.67 -9.26
CA TYR A 357 -6.97 0.18 -10.00
C TYR A 357 -8.27 0.35 -9.21
N GLN A 358 -8.74 1.59 -9.10
CA GLN A 358 -10.05 1.92 -8.55
C GLN A 358 -10.85 2.68 -9.60
N GLY A 359 -12.02 2.15 -9.97
CA GLY A 359 -12.93 2.80 -10.91
C GLY A 359 -14.39 2.61 -10.53
N GLY A 360 -15.01 3.69 -10.05
CA GLY A 360 -16.37 3.63 -9.49
C GLY A 360 -16.50 2.51 -8.44
N LYS A 361 -17.34 1.53 -8.73
CA LYS A 361 -17.63 0.36 -7.86
C LYS A 361 -16.59 -0.76 -7.96
N LEU A 362 -15.69 -0.71 -8.94
CA LEU A 362 -14.72 -1.75 -9.24
C LEU A 362 -13.36 -1.42 -8.61
N THR A 363 -12.79 -2.40 -7.92
CA THR A 363 -11.37 -2.41 -7.52
C THR A 363 -10.70 -3.62 -8.16
N LEU A 364 -9.57 -3.43 -8.81
CA LEU A 364 -8.68 -4.50 -9.26
C LEU A 364 -7.33 -4.36 -8.56
N LYS A 365 -6.70 -5.48 -8.23
CA LYS A 365 -5.32 -5.49 -7.74
C LYS A 365 -4.52 -6.64 -8.32
N ALA A 366 -3.21 -6.44 -8.40
CA ALA A 366 -2.24 -7.48 -8.64
C ALA A 366 -0.96 -7.15 -7.85
N GLU A 367 -0.32 -8.17 -7.31
CA GLU A 367 0.88 -8.05 -6.47
C GLU A 367 1.75 -9.30 -6.61
N TRP A 368 3.07 -9.11 -6.64
CA TRP A 368 4.08 -10.17 -6.72
C TRP A 368 5.26 -9.81 -5.82
N ALA A 369 5.56 -10.70 -4.86
CA ALA A 369 6.70 -10.61 -3.96
C ALA A 369 7.61 -11.82 -4.12
N GLU A 370 8.92 -11.62 -4.07
CA GLU A 370 9.91 -12.69 -4.19
C GLU A 370 11.20 -12.38 -3.43
N THR A 371 11.84 -13.41 -2.89
CA THR A 371 13.20 -13.31 -2.36
C THR A 371 14.21 -13.13 -3.50
N THR A 372 15.28 -12.37 -3.27
CA THR A 372 16.34 -12.21 -4.29
C THR A 372 17.35 -13.35 -4.27
N GLU A 373 17.37 -14.13 -3.19
CA GLU A 373 18.22 -15.29 -3.02
C GLU A 373 17.38 -16.51 -2.61
N LYS A 374 17.89 -17.69 -2.92
CA LYS A 374 17.26 -18.94 -2.52
C LYS A 374 17.24 -19.05 -1.00
N TRP A 375 16.12 -19.48 -0.44
CA TRP A 375 16.03 -19.75 0.99
C TRP A 375 16.63 -21.14 1.29
N PRO A 376 17.77 -21.25 2.01
CA PRO A 376 18.40 -22.55 2.24
C PRO A 376 17.50 -23.57 2.93
N GLY A 377 16.60 -23.11 3.81
CA GLY A 377 15.67 -23.94 4.57
C GLY A 377 14.62 -24.67 3.72
N THR A 378 14.44 -24.29 2.45
CA THR A 378 13.58 -25.03 1.51
C THR A 378 14.20 -26.35 1.05
N PHE A 379 15.52 -26.52 1.19
CA PHE A 379 16.18 -27.80 0.95
C PHE A 379 15.96 -28.74 2.13
N ASN A 380 15.18 -29.82 1.93
CA ASN A 380 14.98 -30.87 2.93
C ASN A 380 15.83 -32.11 2.58
N PRO A 381 17.04 -32.27 3.15
CA PRO A 381 17.93 -33.39 2.84
C PRO A 381 17.42 -34.73 3.38
N VAL A 382 16.43 -34.74 4.28
CA VAL A 382 15.97 -35.95 4.98
C VAL A 382 14.82 -36.61 4.23
N SER A 383 13.77 -35.85 3.93
CA SER A 383 12.54 -36.39 3.33
C SER A 383 12.47 -36.19 1.83
N PHE A 384 13.11 -35.14 1.30
CA PHE A 384 13.01 -34.77 -0.12
C PHE A 384 14.35 -34.26 -0.71
N PRO A 385 15.44 -35.05 -0.63
CA PRO A 385 16.78 -34.60 -1.03
C PRO A 385 16.91 -34.26 -2.53
N GLN A 386 15.94 -34.66 -3.35
CA GLN A 386 15.91 -34.39 -4.78
C GLN A 386 15.56 -32.93 -5.14
N PHE A 387 14.93 -32.18 -4.23
CA PHE A 387 14.53 -30.79 -4.51
C PHE A 387 15.57 -29.84 -3.93
N ALA A 388 16.27 -29.11 -4.78
CA ALA A 388 17.22 -28.08 -4.34
C ALA A 388 16.48 -26.91 -3.67
N ALA A 389 17.23 -26.10 -2.91
CA ALA A 389 16.72 -24.85 -2.37
C ALA A 389 16.15 -23.94 -3.48
N SER A 390 15.05 -23.26 -3.16
CA SER A 390 14.32 -22.36 -4.04
C SER A 390 14.13 -20.99 -3.39
N ASP A 391 13.82 -20.01 -4.23
CA ASP A 391 13.30 -18.73 -3.82
C ASP A 391 11.90 -18.89 -3.18
N VAL A 392 11.48 -17.91 -2.41
CA VAL A 392 10.14 -17.82 -1.86
C VAL A 392 9.37 -16.77 -2.63
N THR A 393 8.27 -17.17 -3.25
CA THR A 393 7.40 -16.30 -4.04
C THR A 393 6.01 -16.30 -3.43
N SER A 394 5.37 -15.14 -3.42
CA SER A 394 3.94 -15.01 -3.16
C SER A 394 3.36 -14.00 -4.13
N PHE A 395 2.18 -14.30 -4.69
CA PHE A 395 1.48 -13.37 -5.56
C PHE A 395 -0.01 -13.41 -5.27
N ASP A 396 -0.70 -12.34 -5.62
CA ASP A 396 -2.16 -12.28 -5.60
C ASP A 396 -2.71 -11.42 -6.74
N VAL A 397 -3.88 -11.82 -7.24
CA VAL A 397 -4.68 -11.04 -8.19
C VAL A 397 -6.11 -11.04 -7.68
N GLY A 398 -6.74 -9.88 -7.68
CA GLY A 398 -8.03 -9.70 -7.03
C GLY A 398 -8.95 -8.71 -7.71
N LEU A 399 -10.25 -8.97 -7.60
CA LEU A 399 -11.33 -8.08 -8.01
C LEU A 399 -12.32 -7.91 -6.86
N LYS A 400 -12.75 -6.67 -6.61
CA LYS A 400 -13.89 -6.34 -5.75
C LYS A 400 -14.88 -5.49 -6.53
N TYR A 401 -16.16 -5.81 -6.42
CA TYR A 401 -17.24 -4.97 -6.92
C TYR A 401 -18.21 -4.64 -5.78
N ARG A 402 -18.45 -3.36 -5.50
CA ARG A 402 -19.40 -2.92 -4.46
C ARG A 402 -20.81 -2.80 -5.06
N SER A 403 -21.74 -3.65 -4.64
CA SER A 403 -23.17 -3.44 -4.93
C SER A 403 -23.66 -2.20 -4.16
N GLY A 404 -24.55 -1.42 -4.79
CA GLY A 404 -25.05 -0.17 -4.23
C GLY A 404 -26.12 -0.37 -3.17
#